data_AF-A0A3B9TPP3-F1
#
_entry.id   AF-A0A3B9TPP3-F1
#
_cell.length_a   1.000
_cell.length_b   1.000
_cell.length_c   1.000
_cell.angle_alpha   90.00
_cell.angle_beta   90.00
_cell.angle_gamma   90.00
#
_symmetry.space_group_name_H-M   'P 1'
#
loop_
_entity.id
_entity.type
_entity.pdbx_description
1 polymer ?
#
loop_
_entity_poly.entity_id
_entity_poly.type
_entity_poly.pdbx_seq_one_letter_code
_entity_poly.pdbx_strand_id
1 'polypeptide(L)'
;MGERNALPPEGFDVGNSPRELLGGIPARYAGAVMTTSNGTKAWLRAFDQGRPVLCASARNASAVVEEAMKRAESIGILCAGKDGRAAMDDTTCAGLLVSEILERSPNSLLDDGARIASSLWSFFSADLSKGVKSASHMKELFRLGLEPDVDFCSERDRSRVVPEMTFFEGRPAFVRGKGKTGTDKKRRAAIEPPCEG
;
A
#
# COMPACT_ATOMS: atom_id res chain seq x y z
N MET A 1 -6.05 14.45 -5.51
CA MET A 1 -4.71 14.06 -5.02
C MET A 1 -3.96 13.30 -6.09
N GLY A 2 -2.62 13.29 -6.05
CA GLY A 2 -1.83 12.52 -7.01
C GLY A 2 -0.50 13.17 -7.35
N GLU A 3 0.15 12.63 -8.39
CA GLU A 3 1.48 13.09 -8.80
C GLU A 3 1.68 13.07 -10.32
N ARG A 4 2.58 13.95 -10.78
CA ARG A 4 3.34 13.80 -12.02
C ARG A 4 4.80 14.10 -11.68
N ASN A 5 5.71 13.19 -12.01
CA ASN A 5 7.12 13.30 -11.62
C ASN A 5 7.30 13.49 -10.09
N ALA A 6 6.51 12.75 -9.28
CA ALA A 6 6.50 12.82 -7.82
C ALA A 6 6.01 14.14 -7.19
N LEU A 7 5.55 15.12 -7.99
CA LEU A 7 5.01 16.39 -7.51
C LEU A 7 3.50 16.51 -7.77
N PRO A 8 2.73 17.21 -6.91
CA PRO A 8 1.33 17.47 -7.15
C PRO A 8 1.14 18.27 -8.45
N PRO A 9 0.24 17.84 -9.35
CA PRO A 9 -0.18 18.65 -10.49
C PRO A 9 -0.87 19.95 -10.05
N GLU A 10 -0.88 20.95 -10.92
CA GLU A 10 -1.59 22.21 -10.68
C GLU A 10 -3.09 21.95 -10.38
N GLY A 11 -3.62 22.66 -9.38
CA GLY A 11 -5.02 22.55 -8.95
C GLY A 11 -5.33 21.34 -8.05
N PHE A 12 -4.33 20.55 -7.64
CA PHE A 12 -4.54 19.44 -6.71
C PHE A 12 -4.47 19.90 -5.25
N ASP A 13 -5.38 19.37 -4.40
CA ASP A 13 -5.39 19.69 -2.97
C ASP A 13 -4.16 19.15 -2.21
N VAL A 14 -3.66 17.99 -2.61
CA VAL A 14 -2.52 17.27 -1.99
C VAL A 14 -1.78 16.42 -3.02
N GLY A 15 -0.50 16.15 -2.77
CA GLY A 15 0.36 15.31 -3.59
C GLY A 15 0.11 13.81 -3.43
N ASN A 16 1.14 13.02 -3.71
CA ASN A 16 1.15 11.57 -3.49
C ASN A 16 2.01 11.16 -2.27
N SER A 17 2.39 12.12 -1.44
CA SER A 17 3.06 11.85 -0.16
C SER A 17 2.07 11.22 0.82
N PRO A 18 2.31 10.00 1.34
CA PRO A 18 1.46 9.42 2.36
C PRO A 18 1.50 10.22 3.67
N ARG A 19 2.59 10.94 3.94
CA ARG A 19 2.73 11.79 5.12
C ARG A 19 1.87 13.05 5.02
N GLU A 20 1.72 13.64 3.82
CA GLU A 20 0.79 14.76 3.61
C GLU A 20 -0.66 14.36 3.94
N LEU A 21 -1.04 13.10 3.69
CA LEU A 21 -2.38 12.60 4.00
C LEU A 21 -2.65 12.50 5.51
N LEU A 22 -1.62 12.48 6.35
CA LEU A 22 -1.77 12.52 7.81
C LEU A 22 -2.20 13.91 8.31
N GLY A 23 -2.01 14.97 7.51
CA GLY A 23 -2.29 16.36 7.85
C GLY A 23 -3.78 16.74 7.90
N GLY A 24 -4.70 15.76 7.82
CA GLY A 24 -6.14 15.97 8.03
C GLY A 24 -6.91 16.54 6.84
N ILE A 25 -6.23 16.99 5.77
CA ILE A 25 -6.89 17.42 4.52
C ILE A 25 -7.84 16.33 3.98
N PRO A 26 -7.46 15.03 3.94
CA PRO A 26 -8.37 13.99 3.45
C PRO A 26 -9.66 13.86 4.27
N ALA A 27 -9.63 14.21 5.57
CA ALA A 27 -10.81 14.12 6.44
C ALA A 27 -11.88 15.18 6.13
N ARG A 28 -11.56 16.18 5.28
CA ARG A 28 -12.51 17.20 4.82
C ARG A 28 -13.40 16.72 3.68
N TYR A 29 -13.08 15.58 3.08
CA TYR A 29 -13.74 15.06 1.88
C TYR A 29 -14.37 13.69 2.14
N ALA A 30 -15.46 13.38 1.42
CA ALA A 30 -16.11 12.07 1.48
C ALA A 30 -15.29 10.95 0.82
N GLY A 31 -14.33 11.31 -0.04
CA GLY A 31 -13.43 10.41 -0.73
C GLY A 31 -12.33 11.19 -1.45
N ALA A 32 -11.31 10.48 -1.94
CA ALA A 32 -10.19 11.07 -2.68
C ALA A 32 -10.17 10.57 -4.12
N VAL A 33 -10.12 11.50 -5.08
CA VAL A 33 -9.80 11.16 -6.48
C VAL A 33 -8.27 11.19 -6.62
N MET A 34 -7.70 10.06 -7.02
CA MET A 34 -6.26 9.87 -7.14
C MET A 34 -5.85 9.54 -8.57
N THR A 35 -4.82 10.23 -9.08
CA THR A 35 -4.12 9.85 -10.31
C THR A 35 -2.64 9.66 -10.03
N THR A 36 -2.10 8.50 -10.42
CA THR A 36 -0.67 8.21 -10.36
C THR A 36 -0.22 7.63 -11.69
N SER A 37 1.08 7.72 -11.97
CA SER A 37 1.65 7.33 -13.26
C SER A 37 1.58 5.81 -13.51
N ASN A 38 1.75 5.01 -12.45
CA ASN A 38 1.91 3.55 -12.55
C ASN A 38 0.74 2.77 -11.92
N GLY A 39 0.38 3.12 -10.68
CA GLY A 39 -0.54 2.33 -9.85
C GLY A 39 -1.92 2.13 -10.50
N THR A 40 -2.55 3.20 -10.99
CA THR A 40 -3.91 3.13 -11.55
C THR A 40 -4.03 2.13 -12.72
N LYS A 41 -3.00 1.99 -13.55
CA LYS A 41 -3.00 1.04 -14.67
C LYS A 41 -2.94 -0.41 -14.19
N ALA A 42 -2.10 -0.69 -13.19
CA ALA A 42 -1.99 -2.03 -12.62
C ALA A 42 -3.31 -2.46 -11.95
N TRP A 43 -3.93 -1.54 -11.20
CA TRP A 43 -5.19 -1.79 -10.51
C TRP A 43 -6.34 -2.11 -11.47
N LEU A 44 -6.53 -1.30 -12.51
CA LEU A 44 -7.60 -1.53 -13.48
C LEU A 44 -7.45 -2.89 -14.20
N ARG A 45 -6.21 -3.29 -14.50
CA ARG A 45 -5.93 -4.61 -15.09
C ARG A 45 -6.24 -5.76 -14.12
N ALA A 46 -5.88 -5.62 -12.85
CA ALA A 46 -6.20 -6.63 -11.84
C ALA A 46 -7.72 -6.77 -11.64
N PHE A 47 -8.43 -5.65 -11.63
CA PHE A 47 -9.87 -5.63 -11.38
C PHE A 47 -10.69 -6.26 -12.50
N ASP A 48 -10.24 -6.12 -13.74
CA ASP A 48 -10.88 -6.74 -14.92
C ASP A 48 -10.85 -8.29 -14.87
N GLN A 49 -9.95 -8.88 -14.07
CA GLN A 49 -9.80 -10.34 -13.96
C GLN A 49 -10.72 -11.02 -12.92
N GLY A 50 -11.65 -10.27 -12.30
CA GLY A 50 -12.80 -10.87 -11.59
C GLY A 50 -12.51 -11.54 -10.24
N ARG A 51 -11.51 -11.07 -9.49
CA ARG A 51 -11.19 -11.54 -8.13
C ARG A 51 -11.12 -10.36 -7.17
N PRO A 52 -11.32 -10.54 -5.85
CA PRO A 52 -11.12 -9.43 -4.91
C PRO A 52 -9.70 -8.90 -5.05
N VAL A 53 -9.55 -7.63 -5.42
CA VAL A 53 -8.26 -6.95 -5.53
C VAL A 53 -8.02 -6.20 -4.24
N LEU A 54 -7.02 -6.62 -3.49
CA LEU A 54 -6.63 -6.01 -2.22
C LEU A 54 -5.40 -5.12 -2.42
N CYS A 55 -5.38 -3.95 -1.79
CA CYS A 55 -4.18 -3.10 -1.74
C CYS A 55 -3.24 -3.59 -0.65
N ALA A 56 -2.08 -4.08 -1.09
CA ALA A 56 -0.99 -4.46 -0.21
C ALA A 56 0.10 -3.38 -0.18
N SER A 57 0.71 -3.24 0.99
CA SER A 57 1.92 -2.46 1.24
C SER A 57 2.62 -3.05 2.46
N ALA A 58 3.87 -2.67 2.73
CA ALA A 58 4.55 -3.09 3.94
C ALA A 58 3.79 -2.75 5.21
N ARG A 59 3.12 -1.60 5.23
CA ARG A 59 2.36 -1.11 6.39
C ARG A 59 1.16 -1.97 6.74
N ASN A 60 0.68 -2.83 5.85
CA ASN A 60 -0.46 -3.73 6.12
C ASN A 60 -0.23 -5.17 5.65
N ALA A 61 1.04 -5.59 5.54
CA ALA A 61 1.45 -6.87 4.96
C ALA A 61 0.78 -8.08 5.65
N SER A 62 0.83 -8.14 6.98
CA SER A 62 0.19 -9.22 7.75
C SER A 62 -1.32 -9.25 7.53
N ALA A 63 -1.97 -8.08 7.57
CA ALA A 63 -3.43 -7.97 7.48
C ALA A 63 -3.95 -8.34 6.08
N VAL A 64 -3.24 -7.93 5.02
CA VAL A 64 -3.64 -8.24 3.64
C VAL A 64 -3.41 -9.72 3.31
N VAL A 65 -2.32 -10.32 3.78
CA VAL A 65 -2.05 -11.75 3.61
C VAL A 65 -3.09 -12.59 4.35
N GLU A 66 -3.40 -12.24 5.61
CA GLU A 66 -4.45 -12.93 6.38
C GLU A 66 -5.80 -12.87 5.65
N GLU A 67 -6.16 -11.72 5.09
CA GLU A 67 -7.43 -11.56 4.38
C GLU A 67 -7.45 -12.28 3.03
N ALA A 68 -6.34 -12.27 2.28
CA ALA A 68 -6.22 -12.97 1.01
C ALA A 68 -6.34 -14.49 1.19
N MET A 69 -5.64 -15.06 2.17
CA MET A 69 -5.65 -16.51 2.44
C MET A 69 -7.03 -17.03 2.90
N LYS A 70 -7.87 -16.18 3.50
CA LYS A 70 -9.26 -16.55 3.83
C LYS A 70 -10.18 -16.66 2.61
N ARG A 71 -9.84 -15.96 1.52
CA ARG A 71 -10.72 -15.78 0.36
C ARG A 71 -10.33 -16.65 -0.83
N ALA A 72 -9.08 -17.09 -0.90
CA ALA A 72 -8.59 -17.89 -2.03
C ALA A 72 -7.42 -18.80 -1.63
N GLU A 73 -7.36 -19.97 -2.26
CA GLU A 73 -6.23 -20.91 -2.16
C GLU A 73 -5.04 -20.48 -3.04
N SER A 74 -5.30 -19.69 -4.09
CA SER A 74 -4.29 -19.16 -5.00
C SER A 74 -4.26 -17.63 -4.93
N ILE A 75 -3.10 -17.08 -4.60
CA ILE A 75 -2.88 -15.64 -4.42
C ILE A 75 -1.92 -15.15 -5.51
N GLY A 76 -2.37 -14.17 -6.29
CA GLY A 76 -1.51 -13.43 -7.22
C GLY A 76 -1.03 -12.13 -6.60
N ILE A 77 0.25 -11.81 -6.75
CA ILE A 77 0.83 -10.53 -6.31
C ILE A 77 1.20 -9.73 -7.57
N LEU A 78 0.54 -8.60 -7.76
CA LEU A 78 0.79 -7.72 -8.90
C LEU A 78 1.60 -6.50 -8.47
N CYS A 79 2.85 -6.42 -8.90
CA CYS A 79 3.68 -5.23 -8.79
C CYS A 79 3.27 -4.21 -9.86
N ALA A 80 3.11 -2.93 -9.48
CA ALA A 80 2.75 -1.88 -10.43
C ALA A 80 3.91 -1.58 -11.40
N GLY A 81 5.14 -1.74 -10.91
CA GLY A 81 6.35 -1.45 -11.66
C GLY A 81 6.51 0.05 -11.94
N LYS A 82 7.49 0.36 -12.78
CA LYS A 82 7.73 1.72 -13.27
C LYS A 82 8.01 1.69 -14.76
N ASP A 83 7.27 2.49 -15.53
CA ASP A 83 7.45 2.62 -16.99
C ASP A 83 7.42 1.27 -17.74
N GLY A 84 6.54 0.37 -17.28
CA GLY A 84 6.38 -0.98 -17.85
C GLY A 84 7.49 -1.98 -17.48
N ARG A 85 8.36 -1.63 -16.53
CA ARG A 85 9.46 -2.49 -16.06
C ARG A 85 9.27 -2.86 -14.59
N ALA A 86 9.89 -3.96 -14.19
CA ALA A 86 9.97 -4.35 -12.78
C ALA A 86 10.61 -3.23 -11.94
N ALA A 87 10.02 -2.94 -10.79
CA ALA A 87 10.53 -1.97 -9.83
C ALA A 87 11.08 -2.71 -8.60
N MET A 88 12.25 -2.30 -8.12
CA MET A 88 12.95 -3.01 -7.05
C MET A 88 12.20 -2.93 -5.72
N ASP A 89 11.65 -1.76 -5.40
CA ASP A 89 10.83 -1.51 -4.23
C ASP A 89 9.55 -2.36 -4.23
N ASP A 90 8.81 -2.38 -5.35
CA ASP A 90 7.63 -3.24 -5.50
C ASP A 90 7.98 -4.72 -5.34
N THR A 91 9.05 -5.17 -6.00
CA THR A 91 9.48 -6.58 -5.98
C THR A 91 9.97 -6.99 -4.58
N THR A 92 10.63 -6.08 -3.86
CA THR A 92 11.03 -6.31 -2.46
C THR A 92 9.81 -6.41 -1.56
N CYS A 93 8.81 -5.52 -1.75
CA CYS A 93 7.54 -5.60 -1.02
C CYS A 93 6.77 -6.88 -1.34
N ALA A 94 6.77 -7.35 -2.59
CA ALA A 94 6.20 -8.64 -2.96
C ALA A 94 6.92 -9.79 -2.24
N GLY A 95 8.24 -9.73 -2.11
CA GLY A 95 9.02 -10.72 -1.36
C GLY A 95 8.69 -10.74 0.13
N LEU A 96 8.43 -9.58 0.74
CA LEU A 96 7.88 -9.49 2.10
C LEU A 96 6.52 -10.21 2.19
N LEU A 97 5.60 -9.97 1.25
CA LEU A 97 4.29 -10.64 1.25
C LEU A 97 4.41 -12.16 1.06
N VAL A 98 5.31 -12.63 0.19
CA VAL A 98 5.60 -14.06 0.02
C VAL A 98 6.14 -14.65 1.32
N SER A 99 7.05 -13.95 2.01
CA SER A 99 7.56 -14.37 3.34
C SER A 99 6.42 -14.55 4.33
N GLU A 100 5.51 -13.58 4.43
CA GLU A 100 4.35 -13.64 5.33
C GLU A 100 3.39 -14.80 4.99
N ILE A 101 3.23 -15.14 3.69
CA ILE A 101 2.46 -16.30 3.24
C ILE A 101 3.14 -17.60 3.67
N LEU A 102 4.45 -17.73 3.43
CA LEU A 102 5.21 -18.94 3.78
C LEU A 102 5.29 -19.17 5.28
N GLU A 103 5.35 -18.11 6.09
CA GLU A 103 5.29 -18.22 7.55
C GLU A 103 3.97 -18.85 8.04
N ARG A 104 2.86 -18.57 7.34
CA ARG A 104 1.52 -19.10 7.66
C ARG A 104 1.20 -20.42 6.97
N SER A 105 1.79 -20.66 5.81
CA SER A 105 1.61 -21.86 4.99
C SER A 105 2.96 -22.25 4.34
N PRO A 106 3.84 -22.95 5.10
CA PRO A 106 5.20 -23.27 4.65
C PRO A 106 5.30 -24.11 3.38
N ASN A 107 4.23 -24.85 3.05
CA ASN A 107 4.18 -25.73 1.88
C ASN A 107 3.54 -25.08 0.65
N SER A 108 3.32 -23.76 0.66
CA SER A 108 2.75 -23.04 -0.48
C SER A 108 3.65 -23.15 -1.71
N LEU A 109 3.07 -23.44 -2.86
CA LEU A 109 3.81 -23.54 -4.13
C LEU A 109 4.09 -22.13 -4.67
N LEU A 110 5.36 -21.87 -4.99
CA LEU A 110 5.80 -20.61 -5.58
C LEU A 110 6.09 -20.79 -7.07
N ASP A 111 5.52 -19.90 -7.88
CA ASP A 111 5.92 -19.70 -9.27
C ASP A 111 7.26 -18.92 -9.35
N ASP A 112 7.75 -18.70 -10.57
CA ASP A 112 9.03 -18.02 -10.79
C ASP A 112 9.02 -16.58 -10.28
N GLY A 113 7.90 -15.86 -10.44
CA GLY A 113 7.75 -14.48 -9.97
C GLY A 113 7.88 -14.40 -8.46
N ALA A 114 7.18 -15.27 -7.73
CA ALA A 114 7.25 -15.35 -6.29
C ALA A 114 8.63 -15.81 -5.79
N ARG A 115 9.31 -16.72 -6.50
CA ARG A 115 10.68 -17.15 -6.19
C ARG A 115 11.70 -16.03 -6.37
N ILE A 116 11.57 -15.23 -7.44
CA ILE A 116 12.41 -14.04 -7.69
C ILE A 116 12.20 -13.02 -6.57
N ALA A 117 10.95 -12.72 -6.22
CA ALA A 117 10.62 -11.78 -5.15
C ALA A 117 11.15 -12.25 -3.78
N SER A 118 10.97 -13.55 -3.46
CA SER A 118 11.49 -14.15 -2.23
C SER A 118 13.02 -14.10 -2.17
N SER A 119 13.69 -14.36 -3.30
CA SER A 119 15.16 -14.31 -3.37
C SER A 119 15.68 -12.89 -3.17
N LEU A 120 14.99 -11.88 -3.72
CA LEU A 120 15.33 -10.47 -3.51
C LEU A 120 15.13 -10.05 -2.05
N TRP A 121 14.04 -10.49 -1.43
CA TRP A 121 13.78 -10.28 0.01
C TRP A 121 14.89 -10.85 0.89
N SER A 122 15.32 -12.09 0.61
CA SER A 122 16.44 -12.72 1.31
C SER A 122 17.77 -12.02 1.04
N PHE A 123 18.02 -11.56 -0.19
CA PHE A 123 19.23 -10.81 -0.55
C PHE A 123 19.37 -9.54 0.30
N PHE A 124 18.27 -8.82 0.53
CA PHE A 124 18.25 -7.67 1.43
C PHE A 124 18.14 -8.05 2.92
N SER A 125 18.35 -9.32 3.28
CA SER A 125 18.33 -9.81 4.67
C SER A 125 17.01 -9.51 5.40
N ALA A 126 15.89 -9.62 4.70
CA ALA A 126 14.56 -9.27 5.21
C ALA A 126 14.44 -7.81 5.72
N ASP A 127 15.25 -6.91 5.16
CA ASP A 127 15.22 -5.48 5.43
C ASP A 127 14.60 -4.74 4.24
N LEU A 128 13.34 -4.36 4.41
CA LEU A 128 12.59 -3.66 3.37
C LEU A 128 13.21 -2.30 3.03
N SER A 129 13.73 -1.58 4.02
CA SER A 129 14.32 -0.25 3.81
C SER A 129 15.50 -0.35 2.85
N LYS A 130 16.38 -1.35 3.03
CA LYS A 130 17.49 -1.59 2.10
C LYS A 130 17.02 -1.85 0.67
N GLY A 131 16.03 -2.73 0.50
CA GLY A 131 15.55 -3.06 -0.84
C GLY A 131 14.83 -1.90 -1.52
N VAL A 132 13.98 -1.18 -0.79
CA VAL A 132 13.27 0.00 -1.28
C VAL A 132 14.26 1.11 -1.65
N LYS A 133 15.18 1.48 -0.74
CA LYS A 133 16.19 2.54 -0.98
C LYS A 133 17.16 2.21 -2.12
N SER A 134 17.30 0.94 -2.51
CA SER A 134 18.11 0.53 -3.66
C SER A 134 17.43 0.74 -5.03
N ALA A 135 16.12 1.03 -5.06
CA ALA A 135 15.40 1.20 -6.31
C ALA A 135 15.88 2.42 -7.11
N SER A 136 15.93 2.30 -8.43
CA SER A 136 16.49 3.33 -9.33
C SER A 136 15.79 4.69 -9.21
N HIS A 137 14.51 4.71 -8.87
CA HIS A 137 13.71 5.94 -8.76
C HIS A 137 13.89 6.67 -7.42
N MET A 138 14.45 6.02 -6.40
CA MET A 138 14.65 6.64 -5.08
C MET A 138 15.59 7.85 -5.14
N LYS A 139 16.53 7.85 -6.09
CA LYS A 139 17.43 9.00 -6.33
C LYS A 139 16.64 10.30 -6.55
N GLU A 140 15.51 10.21 -7.25
CA GLU A 140 14.68 11.39 -7.53
C GLU A 140 13.89 11.80 -6.29
N LEU A 141 13.30 10.84 -5.57
CA LEU A 141 12.60 11.12 -4.31
C LEU A 141 13.53 11.78 -3.28
N PHE A 142 14.78 11.33 -3.17
CA PHE A 142 15.75 11.91 -2.25
C PHE A 142 16.15 13.34 -2.64
N ARG A 143 16.28 13.63 -3.94
CA ARG A 143 16.52 15.00 -4.42
C ARG A 143 15.36 15.94 -4.09
N LEU A 144 14.14 15.43 -4.11
CA LEU A 144 12.93 16.16 -3.74
C LEU A 144 12.69 16.24 -2.21
N GLY A 145 13.60 15.69 -1.39
CA GLY A 145 13.45 15.68 0.07
C GLY A 145 12.38 14.72 0.58
N LEU A 146 11.94 13.76 -0.24
CA LEU A 146 10.88 12.80 0.08
C LEU A 146 11.41 11.50 0.73
N GLU A 147 12.66 11.46 1.18
CA GLU A 147 13.19 10.31 1.94
C GLU A 147 12.32 9.92 3.15
N PRO A 148 11.76 10.86 3.92
CA PRO A 148 10.91 10.48 5.05
C PRO A 148 9.59 9.77 4.63
N ASP A 149 9.14 9.94 3.38
CA ASP A 149 8.01 9.17 2.83
C ASP A 149 8.43 7.73 2.53
N VAL A 150 9.66 7.53 2.08
CA VAL A 150 10.23 6.20 1.83
C VAL A 150 10.34 5.43 3.14
N ASP A 151 10.83 6.07 4.19
CA ASP A 151 10.90 5.47 5.53
C ASP A 151 9.50 5.12 6.03
N PHE A 152 8.54 6.04 5.93
CA PHE A 152 7.14 5.82 6.31
C PHE A 152 6.50 4.64 5.56
N CYS A 153 6.73 4.55 4.25
CA CYS A 153 6.23 3.45 3.41
C CYS A 153 6.87 2.11 3.76
N SER A 154 8.10 2.12 4.30
CA SER A 154 8.85 0.92 4.67
C SER A 154 8.51 0.37 6.05
N GLU A 155 7.72 1.09 6.85
CA GLU A 155 7.29 0.61 8.16
C GLU A 155 6.35 -0.60 8.03
N ARG A 156 6.66 -1.70 8.72
CA ARG A 156 5.85 -2.92 8.66
C ARG A 156 4.65 -2.85 9.60
N ASP A 157 3.50 -3.31 9.12
CA ASP A 157 2.28 -3.57 9.91
C ASP A 157 1.80 -2.44 10.84
N ARG A 158 2.03 -1.19 10.41
CA ARG A 158 1.48 0.01 11.07
C ARG A 158 -0.01 0.24 10.83
N SER A 159 -0.62 -0.51 9.92
CA SER A 159 -2.03 -0.44 9.56
C SER A 159 -2.63 -1.83 9.49
N ARG A 160 -3.84 -2.00 10.02
CA ARG A 160 -4.67 -3.21 9.83
C ARG A 160 -5.74 -3.04 8.76
N VAL A 161 -5.76 -1.89 8.09
CA VAL A 161 -6.73 -1.63 7.02
C VAL A 161 -6.29 -2.40 5.78
N VAL A 162 -7.23 -3.12 5.20
CA VAL A 162 -7.07 -3.82 3.92
C VAL A 162 -8.01 -3.15 2.92
N PRO A 163 -7.54 -2.17 2.12
CA PRO A 163 -8.37 -1.58 1.09
C PRO A 163 -8.69 -2.62 0.01
N GLU A 164 -9.92 -2.60 -0.48
CA GLU A 164 -10.42 -3.50 -1.51
C GLU A 164 -10.96 -2.70 -2.68
N MET A 165 -10.63 -3.12 -3.91
CA MET A 165 -11.15 -2.50 -5.11
C MET A 165 -12.59 -2.93 -5.36
N THR A 166 -13.46 -1.96 -5.59
CA THR A 166 -14.88 -2.15 -5.91
C THR A 166 -15.35 -0.97 -6.78
N PHE A 167 -16.66 -0.82 -6.94
CA PHE A 167 -17.26 0.38 -7.50
C PHE A 167 -17.75 1.33 -6.40
N PHE A 168 -17.42 2.61 -6.53
CA PHE A 168 -18.02 3.71 -5.80
C PHE A 168 -18.65 4.66 -6.81
N GLU A 169 -19.96 4.88 -6.72
CA GLU A 169 -20.72 5.72 -7.66
C GLU A 169 -20.45 5.40 -9.14
N GLY A 170 -20.41 4.10 -9.48
CA GLY A 170 -20.17 3.62 -10.85
C GLY A 170 -18.72 3.73 -11.34
N ARG A 171 -17.76 4.11 -10.47
CA ARG A 171 -16.33 4.21 -10.80
C ARG A 171 -15.50 3.22 -10.00
N PRO A 172 -14.46 2.60 -10.58
CA PRO A 172 -13.53 1.77 -9.81
C PRO A 172 -12.87 2.59 -8.69
N ALA A 173 -12.92 2.08 -7.47
CA ALA A 173 -12.44 2.77 -6.28
C ALA A 173 -11.94 1.76 -5.23
N PHE A 174 -10.99 2.20 -4.41
CA PHE A 174 -10.62 1.47 -3.20
C PHE A 174 -11.49 1.93 -2.05
N VAL A 175 -12.17 0.97 -1.42
CA VAL A 175 -12.92 1.20 -0.19
C VAL A 175 -12.20 0.52 0.97
N ARG A 176 -12.46 0.98 2.19
CA ARG A 176 -12.00 0.30 3.40
C ARG A 176 -12.63 -1.10 3.42
N GLY A 177 -11.83 -2.15 3.23
CA GLY A 177 -12.30 -3.53 3.33
C GLY A 177 -12.69 -3.91 4.76
N LYS A 178 -13.39 -5.04 4.91
CA LYS A 178 -13.87 -5.56 6.20
C LYS A 178 -12.74 -6.17 7.06
N GLY A 179 -11.68 -5.41 7.34
CA GLY A 179 -10.69 -5.79 8.36
C GLY A 179 -11.28 -5.62 9.76
N LYS A 180 -11.09 -6.60 10.67
CA LYS A 180 -11.55 -6.50 12.07
C LYS A 180 -11.11 -5.15 12.66
N THR A 181 -12.08 -4.34 13.07
CA THR A 181 -11.83 -3.09 13.79
C THR A 181 -11.17 -3.40 15.13
N GLY A 182 -9.85 -3.30 15.20
CA GLY A 182 -9.13 -3.24 16.47
C GLY A 182 -9.45 -1.91 17.16
N THR A 183 -10.41 -1.93 18.09
CA THR A 183 -10.58 -0.98 19.20
C THR A 183 -10.38 0.51 18.86
N ASP A 184 -11.37 1.11 18.21
CA ASP A 184 -11.50 2.57 18.05
C ASP A 184 -12.40 3.20 19.15
N LYS A 185 -12.30 2.68 20.39
CA LYS A 185 -13.12 3.13 21.55
C LYS A 185 -12.36 3.98 22.58
N LYS A 186 -11.09 4.33 22.37
CA LYS A 186 -10.30 5.07 23.38
C LYS A 186 -9.75 6.45 22.99
N ARG A 187 -10.16 7.04 21.86
CA ARG A 187 -9.71 8.41 21.47
C ARG A 187 -10.80 9.47 21.35
N ARG A 188 -12.01 9.23 21.86
CA ARG A 188 -13.11 10.22 21.90
C ARG A 188 -13.49 10.71 23.30
N ALA A 189 -12.64 10.50 24.30
CA ALA A 189 -12.84 11.05 25.65
C ALA A 189 -11.71 12.04 25.99
N ALA A 190 -11.67 13.15 25.26
CA ALA A 190 -11.01 14.39 25.64
C ALA A 190 -11.55 15.46 24.70
N ILE A 191 -11.90 16.63 25.24
CA ILE A 191 -12.67 17.72 24.62
C ILE A 191 -14.18 17.58 24.85
N GLU A 192 -14.59 17.70 26.12
CA GLU A 192 -15.79 18.48 26.46
C GLU A 192 -15.31 19.64 27.36
N PRO A 193 -15.66 20.90 27.08
CA PRO A 193 -15.39 22.01 27.99
C PRO A 193 -16.38 21.99 29.16
N PRO A 194 -15.96 22.35 30.38
CA PRO A 194 -16.89 22.43 31.51
C PRO A 194 -17.88 23.58 31.29
N CYS A 195 -19.17 23.25 31.40
CA CYS A 195 -20.25 24.21 31.49
C CYS A 195 -20.15 25.01 32.80
N GLU A 196 -20.45 26.31 32.69
CA GLU A 196 -20.48 27.30 33.76
C GLU A 196 -21.45 26.91 34.89
N GLY A 197 -21.03 27.21 36.13
CA GLY A 197 -21.80 27.16 37.37
C GLY A 197 -21.10 27.98 38.43
#